data_AF-A0A8I1ZS53-F1
#
_entry.id   AF-A0A8I1ZS53-F1
#
_cell.length_a   1.000
_cell.length_b   1.000
_cell.length_c   1.000
_cell.angle_alpha   90.00
_cell.angle_beta   90.00
_cell.angle_gamma   90.00
#
_symmetry.space_group_name_H-M   'P 1'
#
loop_
_entity.id
_entity.type
_entity.pdbx_description
1 polymer ?
#
loop_
_entity_poly.entity_id
_entity_poly.type
_entity_poly.pdbx_seq_one_letter_code
_entity_poly.pdbx_strand_id
1 'polypeptide(L)'
;MKIIFIIGAALILSATWAFGSPFLVSDPYPREDKGLMKFLVTINGETKESLPAKNADGTLYLKYDLGSLADGIYTVTIKAVNTKGQESSPATYSFKKTGDRIEPYTPPVPKQKIAPTRSYPGHMSK
;
A
#
# COMPACT_ATOMS: atom_id res chain seq x y z
N MET A 1 -38.98 39.92 38.24
CA MET A 1 -37.51 39.74 38.27
C MET A 1 -37.19 38.49 37.46
N LYS A 2 -36.47 38.62 36.35
CA LYS A 2 -36.24 37.55 35.36
C LYS A 2 -34.81 37.04 35.56
N ILE A 3 -34.67 35.83 36.10
CA ILE A 3 -33.39 35.19 36.38
C ILE A 3 -32.83 34.62 35.07
N ILE A 4 -31.67 35.12 34.66
CA ILE A 4 -30.97 34.75 33.44
C ILE A 4 -30.03 33.59 33.78
N PHE A 5 -30.26 32.42 33.18
CA PHE A 5 -29.35 31.27 33.23
C PHE A 5 -28.23 31.48 32.20
N ILE A 6 -27.00 31.68 32.69
CA ILE A 6 -25.81 31.64 31.83
C ILE A 6 -25.36 30.19 31.71
N ILE A 7 -25.64 29.59 30.56
CA ILE A 7 -25.15 28.25 30.20
C ILE A 7 -23.68 28.43 29.81
N GLY A 8 -22.78 28.07 30.73
CA GLY A 8 -21.35 27.96 30.44
C GLY A 8 -21.10 26.78 29.51
N ALA A 9 -20.86 27.06 28.23
CA ALA A 9 -20.39 26.08 27.27
C ALA A 9 -18.94 25.70 27.61
N ALA A 10 -18.74 24.56 28.26
CA ALA A 10 -17.43 23.94 28.42
C ALA A 10 -16.96 23.43 27.05
N LEU A 11 -16.11 24.20 26.39
CA LEU A 11 -15.45 23.83 25.15
C LEU A 11 -14.29 22.89 25.49
N ILE A 12 -14.59 21.59 25.58
CA ILE A 12 -13.60 20.53 25.79
C ILE A 12 -12.81 20.38 24.49
N LEU A 13 -11.65 21.04 24.42
CA LEU A 13 -10.63 20.76 23.40
C LEU A 13 -10.02 19.40 23.72
N SER A 14 -10.64 18.32 23.23
CA SER A 14 -9.95 17.03 23.15
C SER A 14 -8.81 17.18 22.14
N ALA A 15 -7.57 17.21 22.63
CA ALA A 15 -6.40 17.06 21.77
C ALA A 15 -6.51 15.68 21.11
N THR A 16 -6.96 15.64 19.86
CA THR A 16 -6.83 14.44 19.05
C THR A 16 -5.34 14.22 18.87
N TRP A 17 -4.81 13.19 19.52
CA TRP A 17 -3.47 12.71 19.19
C TRP A 17 -3.50 12.30 17.73
N ALA A 18 -2.87 13.10 16.87
CA ALA A 18 -2.65 12.77 15.48
C ALA A 18 -1.53 11.73 15.43
N PHE A 19 -1.87 10.48 15.70
CA PHE A 19 -1.01 9.37 15.28
C PHE A 19 -0.94 9.44 13.75
N GLY A 20 0.25 9.72 13.23
CA GLY A 20 0.45 9.75 11.78
C GLY A 20 0.19 8.34 11.25
N SER A 21 -0.94 8.15 10.58
CA SER A 21 -1.23 6.88 9.93
C SER A 21 -0.23 6.65 8.79
N PRO A 22 0.34 5.44 8.67
CA PRO A 22 1.25 5.16 7.60
C PRO A 22 0.52 5.20 6.26
N PHE A 23 1.21 5.62 5.21
CA PHE A 23 0.65 5.77 3.87
C PHE A 23 1.57 5.15 2.82
N LEU A 24 0.98 4.58 1.79
CA LEU A 24 1.68 4.08 0.61
C LEU A 24 1.75 5.20 -0.44
N VAL A 25 2.96 5.52 -0.88
CA VAL A 25 3.22 6.52 -1.92
C VAL A 25 3.85 5.85 -3.12
N SER A 26 3.40 6.20 -4.32
CA SER A 26 4.12 5.88 -5.56
C SER A 26 5.05 7.00 -5.97
N ASP A 27 6.01 6.68 -6.83
CA ASP A 27 6.72 7.70 -7.58
C ASP A 27 5.75 8.61 -8.36
N PRO A 28 6.16 9.85 -8.68
CA PRO A 28 5.40 10.72 -9.54
C PRO A 28 5.08 10.04 -10.88
N TYR A 29 3.80 9.97 -11.19
CA TYR A 29 3.31 9.48 -12.47
C TYR A 29 3.74 10.46 -13.59
N PRO A 30 4.30 9.94 -14.70
CA PRO A 30 4.79 10.76 -15.79
C PRO A 30 3.71 11.72 -16.33
N ARG A 31 4.08 12.98 -16.60
CA ARG A 31 3.15 13.98 -17.16
C ARG A 31 2.75 13.70 -18.60
N GLU A 32 3.56 12.92 -19.28
CA GLU A 32 3.42 12.59 -20.70
C GLU A 32 2.20 11.69 -20.92
N ASP A 33 1.89 10.86 -19.92
CA ASP A 33 0.67 10.07 -19.82
C ASP A 33 -0.45 10.89 -19.17
N LYS A 34 -1.01 11.86 -19.93
CA LYS A 34 -2.16 12.68 -19.49
C LYS A 34 -3.45 11.90 -19.24
N GLY A 35 -3.38 10.57 -19.31
CA GLY A 35 -4.52 9.69 -19.21
C GLY A 35 -4.85 9.22 -17.79
N LEU A 36 -4.05 9.48 -16.75
CA LEU A 36 -4.31 8.87 -15.44
C LEU A 36 -5.65 9.31 -14.84
N MET A 37 -6.51 8.33 -14.53
CA MET A 37 -7.83 8.55 -13.94
C MET A 37 -7.87 8.13 -12.46
N LYS A 38 -7.39 6.91 -12.16
CA LYS A 38 -7.39 6.33 -10.82
C LYS A 38 -6.30 5.28 -10.68
N PHE A 39 -6.03 4.90 -9.44
CA PHE A 39 -5.26 3.71 -9.10
C PHE A 39 -6.19 2.63 -8.55
N LEU A 40 -5.96 1.39 -8.96
CA LEU A 40 -6.53 0.21 -8.33
C LEU A 40 -5.47 -0.36 -7.38
N VAL A 41 -5.80 -0.41 -6.09
CA VAL A 41 -4.93 -0.92 -5.03
C VAL A 41 -5.54 -2.21 -4.52
N THR A 42 -4.87 -3.33 -4.77
CA THR A 42 -5.28 -4.65 -4.29
C THR A 42 -4.45 -5.05 -3.08
N ILE A 43 -5.08 -5.22 -1.92
CA ILE A 43 -4.42 -5.70 -0.69
C ILE A 43 -5.09 -6.99 -0.26
N ASN A 44 -4.33 -8.08 -0.14
CA ASN A 44 -4.84 -9.41 0.26
C ASN A 44 -6.04 -9.90 -0.58
N GLY A 45 -6.11 -9.50 -1.85
CA GLY A 45 -7.19 -9.87 -2.78
C GLY A 45 -8.35 -8.87 -2.84
N GLU A 46 -8.46 -7.92 -1.92
CA GLU A 46 -9.46 -6.85 -1.99
C GLU A 46 -8.94 -5.68 -2.82
N THR A 47 -9.66 -5.31 -3.88
CA THR A 47 -9.31 -4.18 -4.73
C THR A 47 -10.10 -2.95 -4.35
N LYS A 48 -9.41 -1.83 -4.11
CA LYS A 48 -10.00 -0.52 -3.83
C LYS A 48 -9.50 0.50 -4.82
N GLU A 49 -10.38 1.43 -5.18
CA GLU A 49 -10.04 2.55 -6.05
C GLU A 49 -9.48 3.71 -5.21
N SER A 50 -8.45 4.36 -5.73
CA SER A 50 -7.84 5.55 -5.13
C SER A 50 -7.69 6.63 -6.18
N LEU A 51 -8.15 7.83 -5.85
CA LEU A 51 -7.95 9.01 -6.69
C LEU A 51 -6.49 9.48 -6.58
N PRO A 52 -5.88 9.91 -7.69
CA PRO A 52 -4.51 10.38 -7.67
C PRO A 52 -4.39 11.68 -6.85
N ALA A 53 -3.36 11.76 -6.01
CA ALA A 53 -2.91 13.00 -5.40
C ALA A 53 -2.06 13.79 -6.40
N LYS A 54 -1.90 15.09 -6.15
CA LYS A 54 -1.16 16.01 -7.03
C LYS A 54 -0.03 16.71 -6.27
N ASN A 55 1.18 16.69 -6.82
CA ASN A 55 2.31 17.46 -6.29
C ASN A 55 2.19 18.94 -6.67
N ALA A 56 2.97 19.80 -6.00
CA ALA A 56 3.06 21.23 -6.34
C ALA A 56 3.42 21.45 -7.82
N ASP A 57 4.31 20.60 -8.36
CA ASP A 57 4.73 20.68 -9.76
C ASP A 57 3.65 20.17 -10.74
N GLY A 58 2.54 19.63 -10.26
CA GLY A 58 1.43 19.15 -11.06
C GLY A 58 1.53 17.72 -11.56
N THR A 59 2.56 16.97 -11.18
CA THR A 59 2.61 15.51 -11.37
C THR A 59 1.61 14.82 -10.45
N LEU A 60 1.04 13.71 -10.91
CA LEU A 60 0.11 12.89 -10.14
C LEU A 60 0.85 11.77 -9.42
N TYR A 61 0.34 11.27 -8.31
CA TYR A 61 0.92 10.14 -7.59
C TYR A 61 -0.14 9.43 -6.75
N LEU A 62 0.12 8.18 -6.36
CA LEU A 62 -0.72 7.47 -5.41
C LEU A 62 -0.40 7.92 -3.99
N LYS A 63 -1.43 8.25 -3.20
CA LYS A 63 -1.34 8.34 -1.74
C LYS A 63 -2.46 7.53 -1.13
N TYR A 64 -2.13 6.36 -0.60
CA TYR A 64 -3.11 5.43 -0.04
C TYR A 64 -2.90 5.25 1.46
N ASP A 65 -3.95 5.43 2.25
CA ASP A 65 -3.88 5.31 3.71
C ASP A 65 -3.83 3.83 4.14
N LEU A 66 -2.86 3.49 4.99
CA LEU A 66 -2.69 2.16 5.55
C LEU A 66 -3.04 2.08 7.05
N GLY A 67 -3.48 3.19 7.66
CA GLY A 67 -3.80 3.27 9.08
C GLY A 67 -4.88 2.31 9.53
N SER A 68 -5.86 2.02 8.67
CA SER A 68 -6.96 1.11 8.98
C SER A 68 -6.58 -0.38 8.93
N LEU A 69 -5.36 -0.73 8.49
CA LEU A 69 -4.92 -2.12 8.45
C LEU A 69 -4.43 -2.57 9.82
N ALA A 70 -4.75 -3.80 10.20
CA ALA A 70 -4.19 -4.45 11.37
C ALA A 70 -2.68 -4.70 11.20
N ASP A 71 -2.04 -5.14 12.28
CA ASP A 71 -0.65 -5.58 12.22
C ASP A 71 -0.55 -6.90 11.45
N GLY A 72 0.46 -7.01 10.60
CA GLY A 72 0.58 -8.15 9.73
C GLY A 72 1.50 -7.93 8.52
N ILE A 73 1.59 -8.95 7.68
CA ILE A 73 2.33 -8.92 6.43
C ILE A 73 1.34 -8.76 5.29
N TYR A 74 1.61 -7.81 4.41
CA TYR A 74 0.74 -7.47 3.29
C TYR A 74 1.53 -7.53 1.99
N THR A 75 0.87 -8.04 0.95
CA THR A 75 1.31 -7.92 -0.44
C THR A 75 0.28 -7.06 -1.16
N VAL A 76 0.75 -5.94 -1.69
CA VAL A 76 -0.06 -4.95 -2.39
C VAL A 76 0.27 -4.99 -3.87
N THR A 77 -0.78 -5.04 -4.69
CA THR A 77 -0.67 -4.92 -6.15
C THR A 77 -1.34 -3.63 -6.57
N ILE A 78 -0.64 -2.79 -7.33
CA ILE A 78 -1.12 -1.48 -7.78
C ILE A 78 -1.19 -1.47 -9.29
N LYS A 79 -2.28 -0.96 -9.84
CA LYS A 79 -2.42 -0.66 -11.27
C LYS A 79 -2.92 0.76 -11.46
N ALA A 80 -2.37 1.45 -12.45
CA ALA A 80 -2.90 2.72 -12.93
C ALA A 80 -3.99 2.48 -13.96
N VAL A 81 -5.08 3.24 -13.93
CA VAL A 81 -6.15 3.19 -14.91
C VAL A 81 -6.21 4.50 -15.66
N ASN A 82 -6.19 4.44 -16.99
CA ASN A 82 -6.28 5.64 -17.82
C ASN A 82 -7.74 6.07 -18.10
N THR A 83 -7.94 7.22 -18.75
CA THR A 83 -9.25 7.79 -19.13
C THR A 83 -10.01 6.92 -20.12
N LYS A 84 -9.34 5.99 -20.81
CA LYS A 84 -9.94 4.99 -21.70
C LYS A 84 -10.31 3.70 -20.95
N GLY A 85 -10.07 3.64 -19.64
CA GLY A 85 -10.31 2.46 -18.79
C GLY A 85 -9.26 1.36 -18.92
N GLN A 86 -8.11 1.63 -19.55
CA GLN A 86 -7.03 0.64 -19.68
C GLN A 86 -6.15 0.61 -18.42
N GLU A 87 -5.76 -0.59 -18.01
CA GLU A 87 -4.90 -0.82 -16.84
C GLU A 87 -3.42 -0.91 -17.24
N SER A 88 -2.54 -0.40 -16.39
CA SER A 88 -1.09 -0.60 -16.51
C SER A 88 -0.68 -2.02 -16.11
N SER A 89 0.57 -2.37 -16.40
CA SER A 89 1.22 -3.51 -15.75
C SER A 89 1.18 -3.35 -14.22
N PRO A 90 0.95 -4.45 -13.47
CA PRO A 90 0.86 -4.39 -12.01
C PRO A 90 2.24 -4.15 -11.38
N ALA A 91 2.29 -3.22 -10.41
CA ALA A 91 3.42 -3.06 -9.51
C ALA A 91 3.11 -3.77 -8.19
N THR A 92 4.00 -4.65 -7.73
CA THR A 92 3.82 -5.43 -6.51
C THR A 92 4.80 -4.98 -5.44
N TYR A 93 4.30 -4.72 -4.22
CA TYR A 93 5.10 -4.34 -3.08
C TYR A 93 4.66 -5.10 -1.83
N SER A 94 5.62 -5.62 -1.08
CA SER A 94 5.37 -6.38 0.16
C SER A 94 5.97 -5.65 1.35
N PHE A 95 5.18 -5.55 2.42
CA PHE A 95 5.61 -4.89 3.66
C PHE A 95 4.99 -5.57 4.89
N LYS A 96 5.61 -5.31 6.04
CA LYS A 96 5.07 -5.68 7.35
C LYS A 96 4.67 -4.41 8.11
N LYS A 97 3.48 -4.43 8.71
CA LYS A 97 2.95 -3.37 9.56
C LYS A 97 2.98 -3.80 11.03
N THR A 98 3.42 -2.91 11.91
CA THR A 98 3.43 -3.10 13.37
C THR A 98 3.12 -1.76 14.04
N GLY A 99 1.90 -1.59 14.54
CA GLY A 99 1.34 -0.30 14.91
C GLY A 99 1.37 0.67 13.72
N ASP A 100 1.97 1.83 13.92
CA ASP A 100 2.18 2.85 12.87
C ASP A 100 3.45 2.62 12.04
N ARG A 101 4.26 1.61 12.38
CA ARG A 101 5.52 1.33 11.70
C ARG A 101 5.32 0.41 10.50
N ILE A 102 5.95 0.75 9.38
CA ILE A 102 6.04 -0.09 8.19
C ILE A 102 7.51 -0.43 7.91
N GLU A 103 7.75 -1.69 7.58
CA GLU A 103 9.06 -2.18 7.13
C GLU A 103 8.93 -2.96 5.80
N PRO A 104 9.85 -2.77 4.83
CA PRO A 104 9.89 -3.59 3.63
C PRO A 104 9.98 -5.07 4.00
N TYR A 105 9.18 -5.91 3.34
CA TYR A 105 9.18 -7.34 3.56
C TYR A 105 9.45 -8.06 2.25
N THR A 106 10.59 -8.75 2.17
CA THR A 106 10.86 -9.68 1.08
C THR A 106 10.42 -11.07 1.53
N PRO A 107 9.48 -11.73 0.83
CA PRO A 107 9.13 -13.11 1.14
C PRO A 107 10.37 -13.99 1.13
N PRO A 108 10.53 -14.91 2.10
CA PRO A 108 11.66 -15.83 2.09
C PRO A 108 11.63 -16.65 0.80
N VAL A 109 12.72 -16.61 0.03
CA VAL A 109 12.88 -17.47 -1.15
C VAL A 109 12.73 -18.92 -0.67
N PRO A 110 11.80 -19.70 -1.23
CA PRO A 110 11.68 -21.11 -0.89
C PRO A 110 13.05 -21.76 -1.06
N LYS A 111 13.59 -22.37 0.00
CA LYS A 111 14.82 -23.15 -0.12
C LYS A 111 14.52 -24.28 -1.09
N GLN A 112 15.01 -24.15 -2.33
CA GLN A 112 14.87 -25.21 -3.31
C GLN A 112 15.56 -26.44 -2.75
N LYS A 113 14.78 -27.49 -2.48
CA LYS A 113 15.33 -28.79 -2.13
C LYS A 113 16.05 -29.29 -3.38
N ILE A 114 17.36 -29.03 -3.47
CA ILE A 114 18.19 -29.55 -4.54
C ILE A 114 18.07 -31.08 -4.43
N ALA A 115 17.48 -31.72 -5.45
CA ALA A 115 17.46 -33.17 -5.49
C ALA A 115 18.90 -33.68 -5.53
N PRO A 116 19.24 -34.77 -4.81
CA PRO A 116 20.59 -35.31 -4.87
C PRO A 116 20.95 -35.61 -6.32
N THR A 117 22.05 -35.04 -6.82
CA THR A 117 22.59 -35.39 -8.13
C THR A 117 23.22 -36.77 -8.01
N ARG A 118 22.41 -37.82 -8.09
CA ARG A 118 22.89 -39.20 -8.15
C ARG A 118 22.67 -39.75 -9.55
N SER A 119 23.55 -39.39 -10.47
CA SER A 119 23.89 -40.28 -11.58
C SER A 119 25.38 -40.59 -11.45
N TYR A 120 25.69 -41.61 -10.66
CA TYR A 120 26.99 -42.27 -10.73
C TYR A 120 26.84 -43.35 -11.81
N PRO A 121 27.50 -43.24 -12.97
CA PRO A 121 27.53 -44.33 -13.94
C PRO A 121 28.39 -45.45 -13.35
N GLY A 122 27.77 -46.30 -12.53
CA GLY A 122 28.40 -47.49 -11.99
C GLY A 122 28.51 -48.56 -13.07
N HIS A 123 29.74 -48.84 -13.49
CA HIS A 123 30.24 -50.08 -14.12
C HIS A 123 29.27 -50.85 -15.04
N MET A 124 29.41 -50.64 -16.35
CA MET A 124 29.08 -51.69 -17.32
C MET A 124 30.24 -52.70 -17.29
N SER A 125 30.04 -53.84 -16.62
CA SER A 125 30.92 -55.01 -16.77
C SER A 125 30.82 -55.49 -18.21
N LYS A 126 31.98 -55.82 -18.81
CA LYS A 126 32.07 -56.62 -20.04
C LYS A 126 31.63 -58.06 -19.78
#